data_AF-A0A559MH75-F1
#
_entry.id   AF-A0A559MH75-F1
#
_cell.length_a   1.000
_cell.length_b   1.000
_cell.length_c   1.000
_cell.angle_alpha   90.00
_cell.angle_beta   90.00
_cell.angle_gamma   90.00
#
_symmetry.space_group_name_H-M   'P 1'
#
loop_
_entity.id
_entity.type
_entity.pdbx_description
1 polymer ?
#
loop_
_entity_poly.entity_id
_entity_poly.type
_entity_poly.pdbx_seq_one_letter_code
_entity_poly.pdbx_strand_id
1 'polypeptide(L)'
;MKFHFHPSTTATALYLLLSCTLPTSHAWGSLGHETIAYIASNFVCPATQSLFQTILHNQTTSYLAGVATWADSFRYTAAGRFSAPFHFIDAEDDPPASCGVVYARDCPVEGCVVGAIRNYTAQLLDPDLGAGSRNMAAKFVVHRWATALTTAIKTGVYKTDAESWLRGIDLSDPVGTSIRWAEEANQFVCQTVLPEGKDAVVGKELGGAYYEAAVPVH
;
A
#
# COMPACT_ATOMS: atom_id res chain seq x y z
N MET A 1 5.70 -56.42 -42.29
CA MET A 1 6.94 -55.89 -41.68
C MET A 1 6.65 -55.59 -40.22
N LYS A 2 7.19 -56.40 -39.30
CA LYS A 2 7.29 -56.13 -37.87
C LYS A 2 8.69 -55.57 -37.65
N PHE A 3 8.81 -54.40 -37.02
CA PHE A 3 10.06 -53.98 -36.42
C PHE A 3 9.87 -53.94 -34.91
N HIS A 4 10.57 -54.84 -34.23
CA HIS A 4 10.80 -54.81 -32.79
C HIS A 4 11.87 -53.76 -32.49
N PHE A 5 11.65 -52.98 -31.43
CA PHE A 5 12.73 -52.31 -30.70
C PHE A 5 12.66 -52.72 -29.24
N HIS A 6 13.79 -53.22 -28.72
CA HIS A 6 14.01 -53.59 -27.33
C HIS A 6 14.22 -52.35 -26.43
N PRO A 7 13.91 -52.43 -25.13
CA PRO A 7 14.26 -51.39 -24.16
C PRO A 7 15.70 -51.62 -23.68
N SER A 8 16.55 -50.61 -23.79
CA SER A 8 17.87 -50.60 -23.16
C SER A 8 17.97 -49.45 -22.16
N THR A 9 18.44 -49.83 -20.97
CA THR A 9 19.21 -49.04 -20.01
C THR A 9 18.54 -47.83 -19.34
N THR A 10 18.36 -48.01 -18.03
CA THR A 10 18.14 -47.01 -16.98
C THR A 10 19.03 -45.78 -17.13
N ALA A 11 18.44 -44.64 -17.47
CA ALA A 11 19.03 -43.34 -17.19
C ALA A 11 18.21 -42.70 -16.06
N THR A 12 18.76 -42.75 -14.85
CA THR A 12 18.23 -42.01 -13.70
C THR A 12 18.39 -40.52 -14.00
N ALA A 13 17.36 -39.89 -14.56
CA ALA A 13 17.31 -38.45 -14.73
C ALA A 13 17.20 -37.82 -13.34
N LEU A 14 18.34 -37.39 -12.79
CA LEU A 14 18.38 -36.53 -11.62
C LEU A 14 17.77 -35.19 -12.04
N TYR A 15 16.45 -35.04 -11.86
CA TYR A 15 15.80 -33.75 -11.93
C TYR A 15 16.40 -32.91 -10.81
N LEU A 16 17.37 -32.07 -11.16
CA LEU A 16 17.75 -30.94 -10.34
C LEU A 16 16.52 -30.04 -10.32
N LEU A 17 15.67 -30.20 -9.30
CA LEU A 17 14.69 -29.21 -8.91
C LEU A 17 15.51 -27.97 -8.55
N LEU A 18 15.78 -27.15 -9.56
CA LEU A 18 16.23 -25.79 -9.38
C LEU A 18 15.04 -25.08 -8.71
N SER A 19 14.97 -25.20 -7.39
CA SER A 19 14.09 -24.43 -6.55
C SER A 19 14.45 -22.98 -6.80
N CYS A 20 13.74 -22.36 -7.76
CA CYS A 20 13.69 -20.92 -7.90
C CYS A 20 13.08 -20.43 -6.59
N THR A 21 13.91 -20.12 -5.61
CA THR A 21 13.54 -19.22 -4.52
C THR A 21 13.34 -17.87 -5.18
N LEU A 22 12.16 -17.68 -5.77
CA LEU A 22 11.77 -16.38 -6.28
C LEU A 22 11.79 -15.44 -5.07
N PRO A 23 12.62 -14.39 -5.09
CA PRO A 23 12.53 -13.38 -4.07
C PRO A 23 11.10 -12.88 -4.03
N THR A 24 10.51 -12.86 -2.83
CA THR A 24 9.18 -12.33 -2.64
C THR A 24 9.21 -10.86 -3.03
N SER A 25 8.60 -10.51 -4.17
CA SER A 25 8.42 -9.12 -4.55
C SER A 25 7.47 -8.48 -3.53
N HIS A 26 7.99 -7.58 -2.70
CA HIS A 26 7.20 -6.78 -1.76
C HIS A 26 6.45 -5.66 -2.51
N ALA A 27 5.57 -6.03 -3.42
CA ALA A 27 4.46 -5.15 -3.76
C ALA A 27 3.49 -5.19 -2.58
N TRP A 28 2.92 -4.05 -2.18
CA TRP A 28 1.94 -4.00 -1.09
C TRP A 28 0.75 -4.91 -1.42
N GLY A 29 0.75 -6.12 -0.87
CA GLY A 29 -0.39 -7.02 -0.78
C GLY A 29 -0.87 -7.09 0.67
N SER A 30 -1.54 -8.18 1.05
CA SER A 30 -2.07 -8.33 2.42
C SER A 30 -1.03 -8.06 3.52
N LEU A 31 0.18 -8.61 3.36
CA LEU A 31 1.28 -8.44 4.31
C LEU A 31 1.61 -6.97 4.56
N GLY A 32 1.73 -6.17 3.49
CA GLY A 32 2.10 -4.77 3.63
C GLY A 32 1.02 -3.95 4.33
N HIS A 33 -0.25 -4.13 3.94
CA HIS A 33 -1.37 -3.47 4.61
C HIS A 33 -1.44 -3.82 6.11
N GLU A 34 -1.27 -5.10 6.44
CA GLU A 34 -1.26 -5.56 7.83
C GLU A 34 -0.06 -5.00 8.61
N THR A 35 1.14 -4.96 8.01
CA THR A 35 2.34 -4.37 8.63
C THR A 35 2.13 -2.90 8.98
N ILE A 36 1.63 -2.09 8.05
CA ILE A 36 1.33 -0.66 8.31
C ILE A 36 0.29 -0.55 9.43
N ALA A 37 -0.76 -1.37 9.42
CA ALA A 37 -1.80 -1.32 10.43
C ALA A 37 -1.32 -1.76 11.82
N TYR A 38 -0.40 -2.72 11.91
CA TYR A 38 0.25 -3.09 13.17
C TYR A 38 1.18 -1.98 13.67
N ILE A 39 1.96 -1.37 12.78
CA ILE A 39 2.78 -0.19 13.13
C ILE A 39 1.87 0.90 13.71
N ALA A 40 0.82 1.30 12.98
CA ALA A 40 -0.15 2.29 13.45
C ALA A 40 -0.74 1.95 14.82
N SER A 41 -1.13 0.69 15.03
CA SER A 41 -1.72 0.23 16.30
C SER A 41 -0.78 0.44 17.50
N ASN A 42 0.54 0.41 17.30
CA ASN A 42 1.52 0.63 18.36
C ASN A 42 1.77 2.12 18.68
N PHE A 43 1.37 3.04 17.80
CA PHE A 43 1.71 4.46 17.91
C PHE A 43 0.51 5.39 18.16
N VAL A 44 -0.71 4.89 18.06
CA VAL A 44 -1.91 5.66 18.42
C VAL A 44 -1.98 5.91 19.93
N CYS A 45 -2.59 7.04 20.32
CA CYS A 45 -2.88 7.25 21.73
C CYS A 45 -4.04 6.34 22.20
N PRO A 46 -4.17 6.08 23.53
CA PRO A 46 -5.22 5.21 24.06
C PRO A 46 -6.65 5.65 23.68
N ALA A 47 -6.90 6.96 23.57
CA ALA A 47 -8.19 7.48 23.15
C ALA A 47 -8.51 7.10 21.69
N THR A 48 -7.55 7.24 20.78
CA THR A 48 -7.71 6.84 19.37
C THR A 48 -7.85 5.33 19.23
N GLN A 49 -7.08 4.55 20.00
CA GLN A 49 -7.26 3.10 20.02
C GLN A 49 -8.69 2.73 20.45
N SER A 50 -9.16 3.26 21.58
CA SER A 50 -10.52 2.97 22.08
C SER A 50 -11.60 3.39 21.08
N LEU A 51 -11.43 4.54 20.42
CA LEU A 51 -12.32 5.01 19.36
C LEU A 51 -12.38 4.02 18.20
N PHE A 52 -11.24 3.59 17.64
CA PHE A 52 -11.21 2.67 16.51
C PHE A 52 -11.67 1.26 16.88
N GLN A 53 -11.32 0.76 18.06
CA GLN A 53 -11.84 -0.52 18.55
C GLN A 53 -13.36 -0.50 18.67
N THR A 54 -13.93 0.63 19.12
CA THR A 54 -15.38 0.84 19.20
C THR A 54 -16.03 0.90 17.82
N ILE A 55 -15.50 1.74 16.91
CA ILE A 55 -16.05 1.90 15.55
C ILE A 55 -15.98 0.59 14.78
N LEU A 56 -14.87 -0.15 14.89
CA LEU A 56 -14.62 -1.39 14.16
C LEU A 56 -15.26 -2.61 14.82
N HIS A 57 -15.83 -2.46 16.02
CA HIS A 57 -16.33 -3.56 16.85
C HIS A 57 -15.30 -4.67 17.07
N ASN A 58 -14.04 -4.28 17.27
CA ASN A 58 -12.94 -5.19 17.45
C ASN A 58 -12.04 -4.72 18.58
N GLN A 59 -12.02 -5.45 19.69
CA GLN A 59 -11.24 -5.13 20.89
C GLN A 59 -9.90 -5.89 20.95
N THR A 60 -9.52 -6.64 19.91
CA THR A 60 -8.25 -7.36 19.88
C THR A 60 -7.07 -6.40 19.68
N THR A 61 -5.85 -6.93 19.88
CA THR A 61 -4.60 -6.23 19.54
C THR A 61 -4.42 -6.02 18.04
N SER A 62 -5.18 -6.72 17.20
CA SER A 62 -5.16 -6.63 15.74
C SER A 62 -6.31 -5.81 15.17
N TYR A 63 -6.92 -4.92 15.95
CA TYR A 63 -8.13 -4.17 15.54
C TYR A 63 -8.00 -3.41 14.23
N LEU A 64 -6.83 -2.81 13.93
CA LEU A 64 -6.57 -2.19 12.62
C LEU A 64 -6.14 -3.23 11.57
N ALA A 65 -5.21 -4.13 11.93
CA ALA A 65 -4.67 -5.12 11.00
C ALA A 65 -5.75 -6.05 10.43
N GLY A 66 -6.72 -6.45 11.26
CA GLY A 66 -7.84 -7.31 10.88
C GLY A 66 -8.81 -6.70 9.86
N VAL A 67 -8.71 -5.40 9.59
CA VAL A 67 -9.48 -4.73 8.53
C VAL A 67 -8.60 -4.08 7.45
N ALA A 68 -7.28 -4.20 7.56
CA ALA A 68 -6.33 -3.49 6.70
C ALA A 68 -6.42 -3.91 5.23
N THR A 69 -6.94 -5.10 4.92
CA THR A 69 -7.10 -5.64 3.55
C THR A 69 -8.55 -5.59 3.06
N TRP A 70 -9.47 -5.07 3.87
CA TRP A 70 -10.90 -5.11 3.57
C TRP A 70 -11.25 -4.39 2.27
N ALA A 71 -10.67 -3.21 1.99
CA ALA A 71 -11.05 -2.45 0.82
C ALA A 71 -10.59 -3.11 -0.50
N ASP A 72 -9.44 -3.81 -0.48
CA ASP A 72 -8.97 -4.59 -1.62
C ASP A 72 -9.92 -5.74 -1.96
N SER A 73 -10.56 -6.31 -0.95
CA SER A 73 -11.62 -7.31 -1.17
C SER A 73 -12.93 -6.65 -1.61
N PHE A 74 -13.29 -5.53 -0.99
CA PHE A 74 -14.55 -4.83 -1.20
C PHE A 74 -14.69 -4.30 -2.64
N ARG A 75 -13.61 -3.78 -3.24
CA ARG A 75 -13.62 -3.24 -4.62
C ARG A 75 -14.04 -4.25 -5.69
N TYR A 76 -13.96 -5.54 -5.40
CA TYR A 76 -14.39 -6.61 -6.31
C TYR A 76 -15.86 -7.03 -6.12
N THR A 77 -16.53 -6.52 -5.10
CA THR A 77 -17.97 -6.75 -4.88
C THR A 77 -18.80 -5.81 -5.74
N ALA A 78 -20.06 -6.18 -6.02
CA ALA A 78 -20.99 -5.28 -6.73
C ALA A 78 -21.20 -3.95 -5.97
N ALA A 79 -21.28 -4.01 -4.64
CA ALA A 79 -21.48 -2.84 -3.78
C ALA A 79 -20.23 -1.95 -3.69
N GLY A 80 -19.02 -2.52 -3.81
CA GLY A 80 -17.76 -1.79 -3.66
C GLY A 80 -17.05 -1.44 -4.95
N ARG A 81 -17.57 -1.81 -6.11
CA ARG A 81 -16.92 -1.56 -7.41
C ARG A 81 -16.54 -0.08 -7.62
N PHE A 82 -17.35 0.84 -7.11
CA PHE A 82 -17.07 2.27 -7.18
C PHE A 82 -15.76 2.68 -6.50
N SER A 83 -15.28 1.90 -5.52
CA SER A 83 -14.08 2.23 -4.76
C SER A 83 -12.79 1.75 -5.40
N ALA A 84 -12.83 1.06 -6.55
CA ALA A 84 -11.63 0.57 -7.22
C ALA A 84 -10.60 1.68 -7.51
N PRO A 85 -10.99 2.88 -8.00
CA PRO A 85 -10.06 3.99 -8.22
C PRO A 85 -9.44 4.56 -6.94
N PHE A 86 -10.01 4.29 -5.77
CA PHE A 86 -9.53 4.86 -4.49
C PHE A 86 -8.21 4.23 -4.01
N HIS A 87 -7.63 3.31 -4.78
CA HIS A 87 -6.40 2.58 -4.44
C HIS A 87 -5.14 3.18 -5.07
N PHE A 88 -5.28 4.14 -5.98
CA PHE A 88 -4.17 4.72 -6.70
C PHE A 88 -4.48 6.17 -7.11
N ILE A 89 -3.44 6.87 -7.56
CA ILE A 89 -3.54 8.10 -8.33
C ILE A 89 -2.61 7.90 -9.52
N ASP A 90 -3.15 7.99 -10.72
CA ASP A 90 -2.40 7.69 -11.94
C ASP A 90 -1.68 8.97 -12.37
N ALA A 91 -0.40 9.09 -11.96
CA ALA A 91 0.42 10.25 -12.29
C ALA A 91 0.67 10.32 -13.80
N GLU A 92 0.23 11.39 -14.45
CA GLU A 92 0.51 11.64 -15.87
C GLU A 92 1.89 12.30 -16.05
N ASP A 93 2.96 11.54 -15.80
CA ASP A 93 4.36 11.98 -15.88
C ASP A 93 5.21 11.15 -16.88
N ASP A 94 6.53 11.37 -16.92
CA ASP A 94 7.46 10.80 -17.92
C ASP A 94 8.71 10.19 -17.27
N PRO A 95 8.58 9.09 -16.51
CA PRO A 95 9.71 8.46 -15.84
C PRO A 95 10.68 7.79 -16.84
N PRO A 96 12.01 7.92 -16.65
CA PRO A 96 12.68 8.57 -15.52
C PRO A 96 12.93 10.08 -15.68
N ALA A 97 12.60 10.67 -16.82
CA ALA A 97 12.94 12.05 -17.14
C ALA A 97 12.26 13.07 -16.22
N SER A 98 11.01 12.82 -15.81
CA SER A 98 10.24 13.66 -14.90
C SER A 98 9.22 12.84 -14.13
N CYS A 99 9.25 12.93 -12.81
CA CYS A 99 8.24 12.35 -11.92
C CYS A 99 7.53 13.45 -11.14
N GLY A 100 6.19 13.47 -11.19
CA GLY A 100 5.39 14.42 -10.44
C GLY A 100 3.91 14.08 -10.42
N VAL A 101 3.26 14.34 -9.29
CA VAL A 101 1.83 14.15 -9.09
C VAL A 101 1.16 15.51 -8.97
N VAL A 102 0.08 15.72 -9.70
CA VAL A 102 -0.73 16.94 -9.67
C VAL A 102 -2.18 16.54 -9.48
N TYR A 103 -2.74 16.83 -8.29
CA TYR A 103 -4.08 16.39 -7.91
C TYR A 103 -5.17 16.69 -8.96
N ALA A 104 -5.18 17.90 -9.51
CA ALA A 104 -6.20 18.33 -10.47
C ALA A 104 -6.07 17.64 -11.86
N ARG A 105 -4.88 17.14 -12.20
CA ARG A 105 -4.61 16.41 -13.45
C ARG A 105 -4.85 14.92 -13.24
N ASP A 106 -4.32 14.37 -12.15
CA ASP A 106 -4.18 12.92 -11.93
C ASP A 106 -5.33 12.30 -11.15
N CYS A 107 -6.21 13.11 -10.53
CA CYS A 107 -7.37 12.61 -9.79
C CYS A 107 -8.66 12.85 -10.61
N PRO A 108 -9.20 11.82 -11.29
CA PRO A 108 -10.39 11.97 -12.11
C PRO A 108 -11.65 12.11 -11.24
N VAL A 109 -12.79 12.40 -11.90
CA VAL A 109 -14.08 12.64 -11.22
C VAL A 109 -14.60 11.40 -10.48
N GLU A 110 -14.25 10.21 -10.96
CA GLU A 110 -14.54 8.92 -10.33
C GLU A 110 -13.77 8.75 -9.01
N GLY A 111 -12.72 9.55 -8.79
CA GLY A 111 -11.91 9.59 -7.59
C GLY A 111 -10.55 8.94 -7.74
N CYS A 112 -9.70 9.19 -6.75
CA CYS A 112 -8.36 8.64 -6.61
C CYS A 112 -8.08 8.43 -5.11
N VAL A 113 -6.92 7.88 -4.76
CA VAL A 113 -6.51 7.67 -3.36
C VAL A 113 -6.51 8.96 -2.52
N VAL A 114 -6.00 10.07 -3.04
CA VAL A 114 -5.99 11.39 -2.37
C VAL A 114 -7.43 11.89 -2.13
N GLY A 115 -8.30 11.75 -3.14
CA GLY A 115 -9.71 12.11 -3.03
C GLY A 115 -10.47 11.26 -2.00
N ALA A 116 -10.15 9.97 -1.92
CA ALA A 116 -10.73 9.07 -0.94
C ALA A 116 -10.26 9.40 0.49
N ILE A 117 -8.99 9.73 0.70
CA ILE A 117 -8.46 10.18 1.99
C ILE A 117 -9.22 11.43 2.46
N ARG A 118 -9.39 12.44 1.59
CA ARG A 118 -10.21 13.62 1.90
C ARG A 118 -11.62 13.23 2.34
N ASN A 119 -12.31 12.43 1.53
CA ASN A 119 -13.72 12.09 1.75
C ASN A 119 -13.92 11.32 3.07
N TYR A 120 -13.17 10.24 3.29
CA TYR A 120 -13.37 9.40 4.46
C TYR A 120 -12.81 10.01 5.75
N THR A 121 -11.80 10.88 5.67
CA THR A 121 -11.39 11.70 6.82
C THR A 121 -12.51 12.65 7.23
N ALA A 122 -13.13 13.36 6.29
CA ALA A 122 -14.26 14.25 6.58
C ALA A 122 -15.44 13.49 7.22
N GLN A 123 -15.75 12.30 6.71
CA GLN A 123 -16.78 11.42 7.29
C GLN A 123 -16.44 10.98 8.72
N LEU A 124 -15.18 10.64 9.02
CA LEU A 124 -14.79 10.29 10.39
C LEU A 124 -14.91 11.45 11.37
N LEU A 125 -14.70 12.68 10.90
CA LEU A 125 -14.78 13.91 11.68
C LEU A 125 -16.21 14.45 11.84
N ASP A 126 -17.15 14.01 11.01
CA ASP A 126 -18.56 14.38 11.10
C ASP A 126 -19.19 13.77 12.37
N PRO A 127 -19.69 14.58 13.33
CA PRO A 127 -20.32 14.06 14.55
C PRO A 127 -21.67 13.39 14.29
N ASP A 128 -22.36 13.73 13.21
CA ASP A 128 -23.71 13.25 12.90
C ASP A 128 -23.70 11.99 12.03
N LEU A 129 -22.52 11.56 11.55
CA LEU A 129 -22.39 10.37 10.72
C LEU A 129 -22.79 9.10 11.49
N GLY A 130 -23.76 8.39 10.94
CA GLY A 130 -24.26 7.12 11.47
C GLY A 130 -23.19 6.03 11.56
N ALA A 131 -23.36 5.11 12.51
CA ALA A 131 -22.36 4.11 12.87
C ALA A 131 -21.87 3.23 11.70
N GLY A 132 -22.77 2.81 10.80
CA GLY A 132 -22.42 1.98 9.65
C GLY A 132 -21.50 2.70 8.65
N SER A 133 -21.84 3.95 8.30
CA SER A 133 -21.01 4.78 7.43
C SER A 133 -19.68 5.13 8.10
N ARG A 134 -19.68 5.41 9.41
CA ARG A 134 -18.46 5.65 10.18
C ARG A 134 -17.55 4.43 10.23
N ASN A 135 -18.10 3.22 10.35
CA ASN A 135 -17.35 1.97 10.26
C ASN A 135 -16.71 1.79 8.88
N MET A 136 -17.47 2.05 7.81
CA MET A 136 -16.96 2.00 6.45
C MET A 136 -15.85 3.03 6.21
N ALA A 137 -16.04 4.26 6.66
CA ALA A 137 -15.03 5.31 6.60
C ALA A 137 -13.77 4.89 7.36
N ALA A 138 -13.91 4.37 8.58
CA ALA A 138 -12.78 3.86 9.35
C ALA A 138 -12.02 2.77 8.60
N LYS A 139 -12.70 1.81 7.96
CA LYS A 139 -12.04 0.75 7.18
C LYS A 139 -11.32 1.28 5.95
N PHE A 140 -11.91 2.21 5.20
CA PHE A 140 -11.26 2.85 4.06
C PHE A 140 -10.04 3.66 4.47
N VAL A 141 -10.15 4.44 5.55
CA VAL A 141 -8.98 5.13 6.08
C VAL A 141 -7.98 4.07 6.53
N VAL A 142 -8.32 3.02 7.31
CA VAL A 142 -7.35 2.03 7.88
C VAL A 142 -6.60 1.26 6.81
N HIS A 143 -7.28 0.85 5.75
CA HIS A 143 -6.65 0.29 4.57
C HIS A 143 -5.62 1.25 3.93
N ARG A 144 -5.74 2.55 4.21
CA ARG A 144 -4.86 3.64 3.76
C ARG A 144 -4.00 4.24 4.86
N TRP A 145 -4.08 3.79 6.13
CA TRP A 145 -3.86 4.65 7.29
C TRP A 145 -2.52 5.39 7.25
N ALA A 146 -2.62 6.69 7.04
CA ALA A 146 -1.77 7.73 7.56
C ALA A 146 -2.71 8.83 8.07
N THR A 147 -3.19 8.74 9.32
CA THR A 147 -3.89 9.86 9.98
C THR A 147 -3.84 9.86 11.53
N ALA A 148 -3.10 8.96 12.19
CA ALA A 148 -2.83 9.11 13.64
C ALA A 148 -1.51 8.49 14.10
N LEU A 149 -0.45 8.62 13.29
CA LEU A 149 0.93 8.24 13.64
C LEU A 149 1.70 9.39 14.32
N THR A 150 1.03 10.39 14.88
CA THR A 150 1.65 11.70 15.21
C THR A 150 2.07 11.88 16.67
N THR A 151 1.67 11.01 17.60
CA THR A 151 1.98 11.23 19.04
C THR A 151 3.23 10.50 19.53
N ALA A 152 3.59 9.33 18.98
CA ALA A 152 4.64 8.47 19.56
C ALA A 152 5.90 8.21 18.70
N ILE A 153 5.99 8.70 17.45
CA ILE A 153 7.31 8.77 16.79
C ILE A 153 8.25 9.73 17.56
N LYS A 154 7.68 10.66 18.34
CA LYS A 154 8.40 11.56 19.25
C LYS A 154 9.12 10.85 20.42
N THR A 155 8.82 9.57 20.72
CA THR A 155 9.28 8.89 21.94
C THR A 155 10.12 7.62 21.71
N GLY A 156 10.44 7.24 20.46
CA GLY A 156 11.11 5.97 20.13
C GLY A 156 12.22 6.04 19.06
N VAL A 157 12.68 4.88 18.57
CA VAL A 157 13.88 4.69 17.72
C VAL A 157 13.89 5.52 16.43
N TYR A 158 12.72 5.89 15.89
CA TYR A 158 12.57 6.72 14.68
C TYR A 158 12.42 8.22 14.96
N LYS A 159 12.69 8.68 16.18
CA LYS A 159 12.48 10.07 16.62
C LYS A 159 13.18 11.12 15.76
N THR A 160 14.32 10.79 15.16
CA THR A 160 15.08 11.72 14.31
C THR A 160 14.44 11.93 12.94
N ASP A 161 13.85 10.88 12.36
CA ASP A 161 13.25 10.92 11.01
C ASP A 161 11.74 11.22 11.08
N ALA A 162 11.13 10.97 12.24
CA ALA A 162 9.77 11.34 12.61
C ALA A 162 9.36 12.74 12.17
N GLU A 163 10.24 13.70 12.45
CA GLU A 163 9.91 15.10 12.39
C GLU A 163 9.85 15.59 10.94
N SER A 164 10.65 14.99 10.05
CA SER A 164 10.51 15.22 8.61
C SER A 164 9.30 14.50 8.04
N TRP A 165 9.04 13.24 8.40
CA TRP A 165 7.89 12.47 7.88
C TRP A 165 6.53 13.05 8.27
N LEU A 166 6.45 13.72 9.42
CA LEU A 166 5.21 14.34 9.90
C LEU A 166 5.10 15.83 9.53
N ARG A 167 6.11 16.40 8.85
CA ARG A 167 6.14 17.81 8.51
C ARG A 167 5.08 18.14 7.46
N GLY A 168 4.20 19.09 7.78
CA GLY A 168 3.16 19.54 6.85
C GLY A 168 1.87 18.72 6.85
N ILE A 169 1.70 17.80 7.82
CA ILE A 169 0.40 17.16 8.06
C ILE A 169 -0.58 18.20 8.62
N ASP A 170 -1.73 18.32 7.95
CA ASP A 170 -2.84 19.20 8.35
C ASP A 170 -4.17 18.45 8.16
N LEU A 171 -4.87 18.20 9.27
CA LEU A 171 -6.19 17.54 9.24
C LEU A 171 -7.27 18.42 8.62
N SER A 172 -7.05 19.74 8.53
CA SER A 172 -7.94 20.67 7.84
C SER A 172 -7.66 20.74 6.32
N ASP A 173 -6.50 20.25 5.87
CA ASP A 173 -6.13 20.09 4.47
C ASP A 173 -5.68 18.64 4.16
N PRO A 174 -6.62 17.69 4.15
CA PRO A 174 -6.30 16.29 3.85
C PRO A 174 -5.82 16.07 2.41
N VAL A 175 -6.15 16.98 1.47
CA VAL A 175 -5.64 16.90 0.10
C VAL A 175 -4.17 17.32 0.06
N GLY A 176 -3.83 18.49 0.61
CA GLY A 176 -2.45 18.97 0.67
C GLY A 176 -1.54 18.05 1.50
N THR A 177 -2.07 17.39 2.51
CA THR A 177 -1.34 16.36 3.26
C THR A 177 -1.07 15.12 2.40
N SER A 178 -2.11 14.53 1.81
CA SER A 178 -1.96 13.24 1.10
C SER A 178 -1.33 13.36 -0.28
N ILE A 179 -1.42 14.52 -0.94
CA ILE A 179 -0.72 14.75 -2.20
C ILE A 179 0.81 14.79 -2.00
N ARG A 180 1.31 15.30 -0.87
CA ARG A 180 2.75 15.28 -0.56
C ARG A 180 3.27 13.86 -0.43
N TRP A 181 2.54 12.98 0.24
CA TRP A 181 2.90 11.56 0.32
C TRP A 181 2.89 10.90 -1.06
N ALA A 182 1.93 11.26 -1.91
CA ALA A 182 1.89 10.78 -3.29
C ALA A 182 3.09 11.29 -4.11
N GLU A 183 3.46 12.57 -3.97
CA GLU A 183 4.63 13.16 -4.62
C GLU A 183 5.93 12.49 -4.17
N GLU A 184 6.12 12.31 -2.86
CA GLU A 184 7.29 11.63 -2.28
C GLU A 184 7.41 10.18 -2.78
N ALA A 185 6.32 9.42 -2.73
CA ALA A 185 6.28 8.06 -3.26
C ALA A 185 6.58 8.03 -4.77
N ASN A 186 6.06 9.00 -5.52
CA ASN A 186 6.26 9.09 -6.96
C ASN A 186 7.71 9.43 -7.34
N GLN A 187 8.47 10.11 -6.49
CA GLN A 187 9.90 10.34 -6.75
C GLN A 187 10.70 9.03 -6.84
N PHE A 188 10.32 8.01 -6.07
CA PHE A 188 10.95 6.69 -6.15
C PHE A 188 10.68 5.99 -7.49
N VAL A 189 9.65 6.39 -8.25
CA VAL A 189 9.42 5.86 -9.60
C VAL A 189 10.60 6.19 -10.51
N CYS A 190 11.05 7.44 -10.51
CA CYS A 190 12.19 7.87 -11.32
C CYS A 190 13.53 7.40 -10.75
N GLN A 191 13.66 7.32 -9.43
CA GLN A 191 14.96 7.05 -8.79
C GLN A 191 15.26 5.56 -8.62
N THR A 192 14.22 4.73 -8.46
CA THR A 192 14.37 3.33 -8.04
C THR A 192 13.60 2.37 -8.92
N VAL A 193 12.33 2.66 -9.25
CA VAL A 193 11.48 1.72 -9.99
C VAL A 193 11.86 1.66 -11.47
N LEU A 194 12.04 2.82 -12.11
CA LEU A 194 12.34 2.95 -13.53
C LEU A 194 13.56 3.85 -13.81
N PRO A 195 14.68 3.75 -13.09
CA PRO A 195 15.83 4.67 -13.25
C PRO A 195 16.44 4.64 -14.66
N GLU A 196 16.30 3.50 -15.34
CA GLU A 196 16.78 3.27 -16.72
C GLU A 196 15.61 3.16 -17.72
N GLY A 197 14.41 3.57 -17.32
CA GLY A 197 13.19 3.48 -18.13
C GLY A 197 12.57 2.08 -18.20
N LYS A 198 11.40 2.01 -18.86
CA LYS A 198 10.55 0.81 -18.89
C LYS A 198 11.23 -0.40 -19.57
N ASP A 199 12.03 -0.15 -20.60
CA ASP A 199 12.70 -1.22 -21.36
C ASP A 199 13.74 -2.00 -20.53
N ALA A 200 14.23 -1.38 -19.44
CA ALA A 200 15.15 -2.02 -18.50
C ALA A 200 14.46 -3.06 -17.58
N VAL A 201 13.13 -3.01 -17.44
CA VAL A 201 12.38 -3.90 -16.54
C VAL A 201 11.39 -4.81 -17.28
N VAL A 202 10.84 -4.38 -18.41
CA VAL A 202 9.83 -5.15 -19.15
C VAL A 202 10.44 -6.44 -19.71
N GLY A 203 9.88 -7.57 -19.27
CA GLY A 203 10.31 -8.90 -19.71
C GLY A 203 11.69 -9.32 -19.20
N LYS A 204 12.21 -8.68 -18.15
CA LYS A 204 13.49 -9.02 -17.51
C LYS A 204 13.28 -9.80 -16.22
N GLU A 205 14.28 -10.57 -15.82
CA GLU A 205 14.36 -11.17 -14.48
C GLU A 205 14.80 -10.09 -13.48
N LEU A 206 14.01 -9.88 -12.43
CA LEU A 206 14.19 -8.77 -11.49
C LEU A 206 14.68 -9.21 -10.11
N GLY A 207 14.80 -10.51 -9.85
CA GLY A 207 15.23 -11.06 -8.56
C GLY A 207 16.70 -10.87 -8.19
N GLY A 208 17.49 -10.20 -9.03
CA GLY A 208 18.91 -9.91 -8.79
C GLY A 208 19.17 -8.47 -8.34
N ALA A 209 20.06 -7.79 -9.06
CA ALA A 209 20.48 -6.42 -8.72
C ALA A 209 19.32 -5.42 -8.58
N TYR A 210 18.25 -5.58 -9.38
CA TYR A 210 17.05 -4.76 -9.26
C TYR A 210 16.37 -4.93 -7.89
N TYR A 211 16.13 -6.17 -7.46
CA TYR A 211 15.55 -6.48 -6.15
C TYR A 211 16.43 -5.94 -5.00
N GLU A 212 17.73 -6.21 -5.02
CA GLU A 212 18.66 -5.75 -3.97
C GLU A 212 18.72 -4.23 -3.87
N ALA A 213 18.59 -3.51 -5.00
CA ALA A 213 18.51 -2.06 -5.02
C ALA A 213 17.15 -1.51 -4.53
N ALA A 214 16.06 -2.25 -4.71
CA ALA A 214 14.71 -1.83 -4.34
C ALA A 214 14.34 -2.12 -2.87
N VAL A 215 14.84 -3.22 -2.28
CA VAL A 215 14.58 -3.61 -0.88
C VAL A 215 14.83 -2.50 0.15
N PRO A 216 15.93 -1.72 0.09
CA PRO A 216 16.21 -0.71 1.12
C PRO A 216 15.40 0.58 0.94
N VAL A 217 14.52 0.69 -0.06
CA VAL A 217 13.71 1.90 -0.27
C VAL A 217 12.43 1.82 0.56
N HIS A 218 12.32 2.68 1.57
CA HIS A 218 11.19 2.81 2.49
C HIS A 218 11.07 4.24 3.03
#